data_AF-A0A7X4A1E5-F1
#
_entry.id   AF-A0A7X4A1E5-F1
#
_cell.length_a   1.000
_cell.length_b   1.000
_cell.length_c   1.000
_cell.angle_alpha   90.00
_cell.angle_beta   90.00
_cell.angle_gamma   90.00
#
_symmetry.space_group_name_H-M   'P 1'
#
loop_
_entity.id
_entity.type
_entity.pdbx_description
1 polymer ?
#
loop_
_entity_poly.entity_id
_entity_poly.type
_entity_poly.pdbx_seq_one_letter_code
_entity_poly.pdbx_strand_id
1 'polypeptide(L)'
;RLGGKVGPQSGSPLDVEAEVLAVAEDVRQQWFGRGEPTLPLGKSAAIRVGGVDVVIGSERHQVFSRHVFEGHGIDLEQKKVIVVKSTQHFANAYASLGRIIYCDTPGTVTMDFSTLPYRNLKRPIWPLDDVPVVPRPLWPPSWSRADE
;
A
#
# COMPACT_ATOMS: atom_id res chain seq x y z
N ARG A 1 -5.88 -21.13 -2.62
CA ARG A 1 -5.48 -20.15 -3.67
C ARG A 1 -5.53 -18.70 -3.16
N LEU A 2 -4.38 -18.02 -3.08
CA LEU A 2 -4.18 -16.67 -2.53
C LEU A 2 -3.60 -15.71 -3.58
N GLY A 3 -3.89 -14.40 -3.46
CA GLY A 3 -3.27 -13.34 -4.28
C GLY A 3 -3.54 -13.42 -5.79
N GLY A 4 -3.04 -12.46 -6.56
CA GLY A 4 -3.00 -12.53 -8.03
C GLY A 4 -4.34 -12.48 -8.79
N LYS A 5 -5.48 -12.20 -8.12
CA LYS A 5 -6.83 -12.35 -8.74
C LYS A 5 -7.38 -11.10 -9.43
N VAL A 6 -6.63 -10.00 -9.48
CA VAL A 6 -7.17 -8.68 -9.89
C VAL A 6 -6.77 -8.34 -11.33
N GLY A 7 -5.58 -8.73 -11.75
CA GLY A 7 -5.08 -8.49 -13.09
C GLY A 7 -3.67 -9.05 -13.27
N PRO A 8 -3.15 -9.10 -14.51
CA PRO A 8 -1.85 -9.71 -14.81
C PRO A 8 -0.69 -9.16 -13.96
N GLN A 9 -0.70 -7.86 -13.68
CA GLN A 9 0.33 -7.19 -12.89
C GLN A 9 0.26 -7.53 -11.39
N SER A 10 -0.76 -8.26 -10.92
CA SER A 10 -0.84 -8.74 -9.53
C SER A 10 -0.02 -10.01 -9.29
N GLY A 11 0.65 -10.52 -10.32
CA GLY A 11 1.33 -11.82 -10.31
C GLY A 11 0.36 -13.00 -10.40
N SER A 12 0.90 -14.20 -10.55
CA SER A 12 0.09 -15.42 -10.55
C SER A 12 -0.45 -15.72 -9.14
N PRO A 13 -1.72 -16.12 -9.01
CA PRO A 13 -2.25 -16.64 -7.75
C PRO A 13 -1.42 -17.83 -7.26
N LEU A 14 -1.27 -17.93 -5.94
CA LEU A 14 -0.52 -19.01 -5.31
C LEU A 14 -1.47 -20.06 -4.72
N ASP A 15 -1.26 -21.32 -5.10
CA ASP A 15 -1.90 -22.46 -4.45
C ASP A 15 -1.03 -22.98 -3.32
N VAL A 16 -1.60 -23.06 -2.14
CA VAL A 16 -0.90 -23.36 -0.89
C VAL A 16 -1.78 -24.24 -0.01
N GLU A 17 -1.11 -25.11 0.74
CA GLU A 17 -1.65 -25.63 1.99
C GLU A 17 -1.39 -24.62 3.09
N ALA A 18 -2.40 -24.36 3.91
CA ALA A 18 -2.34 -23.34 4.94
C ALA A 18 -3.03 -23.82 6.22
N GLU A 19 -2.41 -23.55 7.35
CA GLU A 19 -3.05 -23.66 8.66
C GLU A 19 -3.86 -22.38 8.91
N VAL A 20 -5.10 -22.51 9.36
CA VAL A 20 -5.92 -21.34 9.74
C VAL A 20 -5.62 -21.01 11.20
N LEU A 21 -5.03 -19.84 11.44
CA LEU A 21 -4.67 -19.36 12.77
C LEU A 21 -5.83 -18.63 13.45
N ALA A 22 -6.54 -17.79 12.69
CA ALA A 22 -7.67 -17.01 13.17
C ALA A 22 -8.61 -16.63 12.03
N VAL A 23 -9.89 -16.43 12.34
CA VAL A 23 -10.92 -15.87 11.45
C VAL A 23 -11.62 -14.74 12.18
N ALA A 24 -11.84 -13.62 11.52
CA ALA A 24 -12.50 -12.45 12.10
C ALA A 24 -13.34 -11.70 11.07
N GLU A 25 -14.43 -11.07 11.50
CA GLU A 25 -15.35 -10.34 10.61
C GLU A 25 -15.36 -8.82 10.86
N ASP A 26 -14.77 -8.37 11.97
CA ASP A 26 -14.89 -7.00 12.49
C ASP A 26 -13.53 -6.33 12.75
N VAL A 27 -12.43 -6.87 12.22
CA VAL A 27 -11.12 -6.22 12.32
C VAL A 27 -11.12 -4.91 11.54
N ARG A 28 -10.68 -3.84 12.19
CA ARG A 28 -10.58 -2.49 11.62
C ARG A 28 -9.19 -1.91 11.85
N GLN A 29 -8.69 -1.18 10.87
CA GLN A 29 -7.42 -0.47 10.96
C GLN A 29 -7.63 1.04 10.98
N GLN A 30 -6.83 1.74 11.77
CA GLN A 30 -6.82 3.20 11.86
C GLN A 30 -6.34 3.83 10.54
N TRP A 31 -7.07 4.82 10.02
CA TRP A 31 -6.66 5.52 8.81
C TRP A 31 -5.52 6.50 9.15
N PHE A 32 -4.37 6.32 8.50
CA PHE A 32 -3.17 7.17 8.67
C PHE A 32 -2.65 7.25 10.12
N GLY A 33 -2.89 6.21 10.93
CA GLY A 33 -2.48 6.17 12.33
C GLY A 33 -3.19 7.19 13.22
N ARG A 34 -4.32 7.74 12.76
CA ARG A 34 -5.25 8.52 13.59
C ARG A 34 -6.38 7.58 13.99
N GLY A 35 -6.74 7.56 15.27
CA GLY A 35 -7.78 6.68 15.83
C GLY A 35 -8.97 6.50 14.89
N GLU A 36 -9.83 7.52 14.79
CA GLU A 36 -10.90 7.58 13.79
C GLU A 36 -10.52 8.56 12.65
N PRO A 37 -10.99 8.31 11.41
CA PRO A 37 -11.82 7.19 10.99
C PRO A 37 -11.06 5.86 10.90
N THR A 38 -11.72 4.75 11.21
CA THR A 38 -11.22 3.40 10.98
C THR A 38 -11.77 2.79 9.68
N LEU A 39 -10.96 1.96 9.02
CA LEU A 39 -11.32 1.23 7.80
C LEU A 39 -11.50 -0.27 8.10
N PRO A 40 -12.60 -0.90 7.66
CA PRO A 40 -12.80 -2.34 7.87
C PRO A 40 -11.85 -3.18 7.02
N LEU A 41 -11.50 -4.38 7.49
CA LEU A 41 -10.88 -5.41 6.64
C LEU A 41 -11.94 -6.33 5.98
N GLY A 42 -13.18 -6.23 6.45
CA GLY A 42 -14.26 -7.16 6.12
C GLY A 42 -14.01 -8.54 6.69
N LYS A 43 -14.50 -9.58 6.01
CA LYS A 43 -14.21 -10.97 6.38
C LYS A 43 -12.72 -11.21 6.18
N SER A 44 -12.06 -11.61 7.25
CA SER A 44 -10.60 -11.73 7.28
C SER A 44 -10.16 -12.98 8.02
N ALA A 45 -8.97 -13.44 7.67
CA ALA A 45 -8.35 -14.59 8.31
C ALA A 45 -6.84 -14.40 8.39
N ALA A 46 -6.25 -14.89 9.47
CA ALA A 46 -4.83 -15.14 9.55
C ALA A 46 -4.58 -16.63 9.24
N ILE A 47 -3.63 -16.88 8.36
CA ILE A 47 -3.22 -18.22 7.97
C ILE A 47 -1.70 -18.35 8.08
N ARG A 48 -1.20 -19.57 8.25
CA ARG A 48 0.21 -19.90 8.18
C ARG A 48 0.52 -20.75 6.98
N VAL A 49 1.49 -20.33 6.18
CA VAL A 49 1.98 -21.04 4.99
C VAL A 49 3.48 -21.14 5.08
N GLY A 50 4.03 -22.35 5.18
CA GLY A 50 5.49 -22.56 5.21
C GLY A 50 6.22 -21.76 6.30
N GLY A 51 5.58 -21.55 7.45
CA GLY A 51 6.13 -20.76 8.57
C GLY A 51 5.93 -19.24 8.45
N VAL A 52 5.26 -18.76 7.40
CA VAL A 52 4.90 -17.34 7.22
C VAL A 52 3.45 -17.11 7.61
N ASP A 53 3.21 -16.15 8.49
CA ASP A 53 1.87 -15.71 8.87
C ASP A 53 1.36 -14.66 7.88
N VAL A 54 0.17 -14.88 7.33
CA VAL A 54 -0.44 -14.02 6.31
C VAL A 54 -1.85 -13.64 6.75
N VAL A 55 -2.14 -12.34 6.75
CA VAL A 55 -3.50 -11.83 6.93
C VAL A 55 -4.13 -11.58 5.56
N ILE A 56 -5.32 -12.14 5.35
CA ILE A 56 -6.14 -11.93 4.16
C ILE A 56 -7.46 -11.26 4.58
N GLY A 57 -7.93 -10.29 3.79
CA GLY A 57 -9.20 -9.59 4.01
C GLY A 57 -10.02 -9.50 2.73
N SER A 58 -11.34 -9.38 2.87
CA SER A 58 -12.26 -9.22 1.74
C SER A 58 -12.27 -7.78 1.21
N GLU A 59 -12.04 -6.79 2.08
CA GLU A 59 -12.00 -5.39 1.68
C GLU A 59 -10.62 -4.98 1.16
N ARG A 60 -10.62 -4.17 0.09
CA ARG A 60 -9.39 -3.72 -0.57
C ARG A 60 -8.87 -2.44 0.06
N HIS A 61 -7.90 -2.58 0.96
CA HIS A 61 -7.15 -1.47 1.53
C HIS A 61 -5.64 -1.74 1.47
N GLN A 62 -4.84 -0.68 1.48
CA GLN A 62 -3.43 -0.80 1.88
C GLN A 62 -3.36 -1.02 3.40
N VAL A 63 -2.20 -1.44 3.89
CA VAL A 63 -1.97 -1.58 5.33
C VAL A 63 -1.51 -0.23 5.91
N PHE A 64 -2.27 0.27 6.87
CA PHE A 64 -2.04 1.56 7.54
C PHE A 64 -1.61 1.40 9.00
N SER A 65 -2.10 0.37 9.68
CA SER A 65 -1.92 0.16 11.13
C SER A 65 -1.57 -1.28 11.46
N ARG A 66 -0.98 -1.49 12.64
CA ARG A 66 -0.68 -2.81 13.23
C ARG A 66 -1.92 -3.63 13.54
N HIS A 67 -3.08 -2.98 13.70
CA HIS A 67 -4.35 -3.64 14.00
C HIS A 67 -4.72 -4.73 13.00
N VAL A 68 -4.23 -4.63 11.75
CA VAL A 68 -4.39 -5.68 10.73
C VAL A 68 -3.87 -7.03 11.24
N PHE A 69 -2.73 -7.04 11.95
CA PHE A 69 -2.09 -8.24 12.46
C PHE A 69 -2.50 -8.53 13.90
N GLU A 70 -2.47 -7.52 14.76
CA GLU A 70 -2.81 -7.65 16.19
C GLU A 70 -4.27 -8.10 16.38
N GLY A 71 -5.19 -7.62 15.53
CA GLY A 71 -6.60 -8.06 15.53
C GLY A 71 -6.79 -9.54 15.18
N HIS A 72 -5.76 -10.22 14.67
CA HIS A 72 -5.73 -11.65 14.43
C HIS A 72 -4.81 -12.41 15.42
N GLY A 73 -4.41 -11.76 16.52
CA GLY A 73 -3.54 -12.35 17.54
C GLY A 73 -2.07 -12.51 17.10
N ILE A 74 -1.65 -11.85 16.02
CA ILE A 74 -0.26 -11.88 15.58
C ILE A 74 0.52 -10.79 16.33
N ASP A 75 1.38 -11.23 17.26
CA ASP A 75 2.34 -10.35 17.91
C ASP A 75 3.48 -10.00 16.94
N LEU A 76 3.57 -8.72 16.58
CA LEU A 76 4.55 -8.18 15.66
C LEU A 76 5.95 -8.07 16.27
N GLU A 77 6.08 -7.92 17.59
CA GLU A 77 7.37 -7.82 18.29
C GLU A 77 8.14 -9.15 18.22
N GLN A 78 7.43 -10.27 18.00
CA GLN A 78 8.01 -11.60 17.85
C GLN A 78 8.43 -11.92 16.41
N LYS A 79 8.20 -11.01 15.46
CA LYS A 79 8.47 -11.25 14.04
C LYS A 79 9.84 -10.73 13.65
N LYS A 80 10.60 -11.56 12.92
CA LYS A 80 11.90 -11.17 12.35
C LYS A 80 11.76 -10.22 11.16
N VAL A 81 10.66 -10.36 10.41
CA VAL A 81 10.34 -9.56 9.22
C VAL A 81 8.84 -9.36 9.17
N ILE A 82 8.42 -8.13 8.87
CA ILE A 82 7.02 -7.76 8.67
C ILE A 82 6.90 -7.17 7.26
N VAL A 83 6.00 -7.72 6.46
CA VAL A 83 5.74 -7.25 5.09
C VAL A 83 4.37 -6.62 5.05
N VAL A 84 4.30 -5.38 4.57
CA VAL A 84 3.05 -4.65 4.41
C VAL A 84 2.92 -4.12 2.99
N LYS A 85 1.75 -4.30 2.38
CA LYS A 85 1.44 -3.71 1.07
C LYS A 85 0.98 -2.26 1.27
N SER A 86 1.94 -1.34 1.28
CA SER A 86 1.74 0.09 1.53
C SER A 86 2.93 0.87 0.96
N THR A 87 2.68 2.04 0.37
CA THR A 87 3.76 2.84 -0.23
C THR A 87 4.49 3.69 0.82
N GLN A 88 3.77 4.25 1.80
CA GLN A 88 4.38 5.14 2.80
C GLN A 88 3.62 5.19 4.12
N HIS A 89 2.29 5.10 4.10
CA HIS A 89 1.49 5.39 5.29
C HIS A 89 1.66 4.40 6.43
N PHE A 90 2.18 3.21 6.16
CA PHE A 90 2.56 2.26 7.19
C PHE A 90 3.70 2.79 8.08
N ALA A 91 4.57 3.66 7.58
CA ALA A 91 5.80 4.04 8.29
C ALA A 91 5.50 4.58 9.70
N ASN A 92 4.44 5.38 9.88
CA ASN A 92 4.05 5.90 11.19
C ASN A 92 3.73 4.77 12.19
N ALA A 93 3.03 3.73 11.75
CA ALA A 93 2.64 2.64 12.62
C ALA A 93 3.79 1.64 12.86
N TYR A 94 4.70 1.44 11.91
CA TYR A 94 5.68 0.34 11.99
C TYR A 94 7.13 0.79 12.26
N ALA A 95 7.45 2.09 12.16
CA ALA A 95 8.83 2.58 12.33
C ALA A 95 9.48 2.24 13.67
N SER A 96 8.70 2.07 14.75
CA SER A 96 9.26 1.68 16.06
C SER A 96 9.53 0.18 16.22
N LEU A 97 9.07 -0.68 15.30
CA LEU A 97 9.32 -2.13 15.34
C LEU A 97 10.67 -2.52 14.72
N GLY A 98 11.28 -1.63 13.95
CA GLY A 98 12.56 -1.93 13.31
C GLY A 98 12.87 -1.06 12.09
N ARG A 99 13.89 -1.49 11.35
CA ARG A 99 14.35 -0.78 10.14
C ARG A 99 13.33 -0.94 9.00
N ILE A 100 12.93 0.18 8.41
CA ILE A 100 12.11 0.20 7.21
C ILE A 100 12.98 -0.05 5.97
N ILE A 101 12.54 -0.97 5.12
CA ILE A 101 13.14 -1.25 3.81
C ILE A 101 12.02 -1.13 2.77
N TYR A 102 12.20 -0.25 1.79
CA TYR A 102 11.30 -0.14 0.65
C TYR A 102 11.69 -1.18 -0.40
N CYS A 103 10.72 -1.97 -0.84
CA CYS A 103 10.91 -2.99 -1.86
C CYS A 103 10.24 -2.56 -3.16
N ASP A 104 11.04 -2.38 -4.21
CA ASP A 104 10.51 -2.23 -5.56
C ASP A 104 10.08 -3.61 -6.07
N THR A 105 8.78 -3.83 -6.17
CA THR A 105 8.20 -5.11 -6.60
C THR A 105 7.41 -4.90 -7.90
N PRO A 106 7.39 -5.89 -8.81
CA PRO A 106 6.59 -5.81 -10.02
C PRO A 106 5.12 -5.51 -9.69
N GLY A 107 4.51 -4.57 -10.41
CA GLY A 107 3.10 -4.26 -10.22
C GLY A 107 2.69 -2.90 -10.79
N THR A 108 1.42 -2.57 -10.59
CA THR A 108 0.81 -1.33 -11.12
C THR A 108 1.19 -0.06 -10.34
N VAL A 109 1.99 -0.18 -9.28
CA VAL A 109 2.42 0.93 -8.42
C VAL A 109 3.94 1.13 -8.53
N THR A 110 4.54 0.72 -9.64
CA THR A 110 5.94 1.00 -9.96
C THR A 110 6.17 2.48 -10.21
N MET A 111 7.37 2.95 -9.86
CA MET A 111 7.82 4.31 -10.17
C MET A 111 8.39 4.43 -11.59
N ASP A 112 8.64 3.30 -12.26
CA ASP A 112 9.01 3.29 -13.68
C ASP A 112 7.75 3.28 -14.55
N PHE A 113 7.25 4.48 -14.80
CA PHE A 113 6.06 4.70 -15.63
C PHE A 113 6.22 4.15 -17.05
N SER A 114 7.44 3.98 -17.57
CA SER A 114 7.66 3.49 -18.93
C SER A 114 7.22 2.04 -19.12
N THR A 115 7.14 1.27 -18.03
CA THR A 115 6.74 -0.14 -18.04
C THR A 115 5.22 -0.33 -18.09
N LEU A 116 4.44 0.73 -17.86
CA LEU A 116 2.98 0.65 -17.79
C LEU A 116 2.36 0.80 -19.20
N PRO A 117 1.37 -0.05 -19.58
CA PRO A 117 0.85 -0.11 -20.95
C PRO A 117 -0.22 0.96 -21.20
N TYR A 118 0.16 2.22 -21.09
CA TYR A 118 -0.73 3.35 -21.31
C TYR A 118 -1.24 3.41 -22.76
N ARG A 119 -2.56 3.57 -22.94
CA ARG A 119 -3.19 3.68 -24.28
C ARG A 119 -3.79 5.05 -24.57
N ASN A 120 -4.17 5.79 -23.53
CA ASN A 120 -4.96 7.03 -23.63
C ASN A 120 -4.26 8.23 -22.99
N LEU A 121 -2.91 8.22 -22.91
CA LEU A 121 -2.16 9.37 -22.40
C LEU A 121 -2.18 10.50 -23.41
N LYS A 122 -2.45 11.72 -22.92
CA LYS A 122 -2.20 12.94 -23.68
C LYS A 122 -0.69 13.16 -23.73
N ARG A 123 -0.12 13.09 -24.92
CA ARG A 123 1.32 13.28 -25.17
C ARG A 123 1.56 14.62 -25.90
N PRO A 124 2.74 15.25 -25.72
CA PRO A 124 3.86 14.74 -24.95
C PRO A 124 3.72 15.00 -23.44
N ILE A 125 4.21 14.08 -22.60
CA ILE A 125 4.14 14.15 -21.14
C ILE A 125 5.46 13.70 -20.49
N TRP A 126 6.07 14.58 -19.70
CA TRP A 126 7.21 14.22 -18.85
C TRP A 126 6.74 13.27 -17.72
N PRO A 127 7.47 12.20 -17.36
CA PRO A 127 8.81 11.80 -17.82
C PRO A 127 8.83 10.82 -19.02
N LEU A 128 7.70 10.49 -19.62
CA LEU A 128 7.60 9.49 -20.71
C LEU A 128 8.03 10.05 -22.08
N ASP A 129 7.97 11.37 -22.22
CA ASP A 129 8.38 12.14 -23.38
C ASP A 129 9.40 13.18 -22.95
N ASP A 130 10.30 13.52 -23.87
CA ASP A 130 11.20 14.65 -23.72
C ASP A 130 10.42 15.96 -23.91
N VAL A 131 9.91 16.51 -22.80
CA VAL A 131 9.12 17.76 -22.78
C VAL A 131 9.95 18.85 -22.11
N PRO A 132 10.02 20.06 -22.71
CA PRO A 132 10.62 21.20 -22.03
C PRO A 132 9.94 21.46 -20.68
N VAL A 133 10.68 21.26 -19.59
CA VAL A 133 10.21 21.62 -18.25
C VAL A 133 10.24 23.14 -18.18
N VAL A 134 9.08 23.77 -18.33
CA VAL A 134 8.92 25.20 -18.07
C VAL A 134 8.57 25.35 -16.59
N PRO A 135 9.48 25.88 -15.75
CA PRO A 135 9.16 26.12 -14.35
C PRO A 135 8.00 27.11 -14.29
N ARG A 136 6.83 26.64 -13.83
CA ARG A 136 5.77 27.57 -13.46
C ARG A 136 6.13 28.15 -12.10
N PRO A 137 6.10 29.49 -11.93
CA PRO A 137 6.22 30.05 -10.59
C PRO A 137 5.15 29.43 -9.70
N LEU A 138 5.55 28.94 -8.53
CA LEU A 138 4.68 28.27 -7.54
C LEU A 138 3.60 29.19 -6.95
N TRP A 139 3.67 30.48 -7.29
CA TRP A 139 2.81 31.55 -6.83
C TRP A 139 2.40 32.40 -8.04
N PRO A 140 1.16 32.94 -8.12
CA PRO A 140 0.90 34.00 -9.09
C PRO A 140 1.88 35.15 -8.79
N PRO A 141 2.59 35.74 -9.78
CA PRO A 141 3.39 36.93 -9.51
C PRO A 141 2.48 37.91 -8.78
N SER A 142 2.92 38.35 -7.60
CA SER A 142 2.18 39.15 -6.63
C SER A 142 1.11 40.01 -7.30
N TRP A 143 -0.14 39.95 -6.83
CA TRP A 143 -1.10 41.00 -7.10
C TRP A 143 -0.37 42.32 -6.85
N SER A 144 0.03 43.03 -7.90
CA SER A 144 0.39 44.41 -7.79
C SER A 144 -0.82 45.02 -7.13
N ARG A 145 -0.67 45.49 -5.89
CA ARG A 145 -1.58 46.49 -5.37
C ARG A 145 -1.64 47.53 -6.48
N ALA A 146 -2.80 47.65 -7.12
CA ALA A 146 -3.05 48.81 -7.94
C ALA A 146 -2.82 49.98 -6.99
N ASP A 147 -1.79 50.75 -7.30
CA ASP A 147 -1.50 52.02 -6.66
C ASP A 147 -2.77 52.89 -6.68
N GLU A 148 -2.93 53.63 -5.57
CA GLU A 148 -3.77 54.83 -5.33
C GLU A 148 -4.90 55.20 -6.31
#